data_AF-A0A9C8KVG1-F1
#
_entry.id   AF-A0A9C8KVG1-F1
#
_cell.length_a   1.000
_cell.length_b   1.000
_cell.length_c   1.000
_cell.angle_alpha   90.00
_cell.angle_beta   90.00
_cell.angle_gamma   90.00
#
_symmetry.space_group_name_H-M   'P 1'
#
loop_
_entity.id
_entity.type
_entity.pdbx_description
1 polymer ?
#
loop_
_entity_poly.entity_id
_entity_poly.type
_entity_poly.pdbx_seq_one_letter_code
_entity_poly.pdbx_strand_id
1 'polypeptide(L)'
;MKHVLFLIVLIFTVSTTAFTSDFSDEKMDRFFIDLQQGEYREGITRLLEDSALEEQVLHVRQTMENWVNQFAQIRSLYGDYLGYEKVFVQKLGNIEETVYLVHCQTYPIQVVLT
;
A
#
# COMPACT_ATOMS: atom_id res chain seq x y z
N MET A 1 -9.08 -42.98 7.98
CA MET A 1 -9.41 -41.83 8.84
C MET A 1 -8.44 -41.80 10.01
N LYS A 2 -7.51 -40.84 10.03
CA LYS A 2 -6.67 -40.51 11.19
C LYS A 2 -6.48 -39.00 11.18
N HIS A 3 -7.07 -38.33 12.16
CA HIS A 3 -6.87 -36.92 12.47
C HIS A 3 -5.58 -36.74 13.29
N VAL A 4 -5.10 -35.49 13.32
CA VAL A 4 -4.56 -34.75 14.48
C VAL A 4 -3.21 -34.04 14.20
N LEU A 5 -3.34 -32.71 14.07
CA LEU A 5 -2.48 -31.55 14.41
C LEU A 5 -1.07 -31.47 13.80
N PHE A 6 -0.69 -30.49 12.97
CA PHE A 6 -0.78 -29.01 13.03
C PHE A 6 -0.09 -28.41 14.27
N LEU A 7 1.19 -28.03 14.09
CA LEU A 7 1.94 -27.20 15.03
C LEU A 7 2.82 -26.23 14.22
N ILE A 8 2.25 -25.10 13.81
CA ILE A 8 3.02 -23.97 13.27
C ILE A 8 3.43 -23.12 14.47
N VAL A 9 4.72 -23.17 14.80
CA VAL A 9 5.34 -22.32 15.82
C VAL A 9 5.48 -20.92 15.21
N LEU A 10 4.58 -20.02 15.61
CA LEU A 10 4.58 -18.63 15.21
C LEU A 10 5.39 -17.82 16.25
N ILE A 11 6.63 -17.51 15.91
CA ILE A 11 7.49 -16.65 16.74
C ILE A 11 7.09 -15.20 16.46
N PHE A 12 6.28 -14.61 17.34
CA PHE A 12 6.04 -13.17 17.37
C PHE A 12 7.20 -12.49 18.10
N THR A 13 8.13 -11.89 17.35
CA THR A 13 9.03 -10.87 17.89
C THR A 13 8.61 -9.51 17.35
N VAL A 14 7.72 -8.83 18.09
CA VAL A 14 7.35 -7.45 17.82
C VAL A 14 8.35 -6.56 18.57
N SER A 15 9.26 -5.93 17.84
CA SER A 15 10.18 -4.90 18.37
C SER A 15 9.84 -3.55 17.76
N THR A 16 9.12 -2.76 18.55
CA THR A 16 8.99 -1.29 18.61
C THR A 16 9.67 -0.41 17.53
N THR A 17 8.85 0.34 16.76
CA THR A 17 8.97 1.80 16.58
C THR A 17 7.58 2.40 16.27
N ALA A 18 6.88 2.92 17.27
CA ALA A 18 5.45 3.25 17.21
C ALA A 18 5.14 4.76 17.09
N PHE A 19 5.88 5.52 16.28
CA PHE A 19 5.59 6.96 16.10
C PHE A 19 5.58 7.46 14.65
N THR A 20 5.98 6.62 13.69
CA THR A 20 6.05 6.99 12.26
C THR A 20 5.16 6.07 11.41
N SER A 21 5.05 4.80 11.82
CA SER A 21 4.07 3.81 11.35
C SER A 21 2.66 4.38 11.14
N ASP A 22 2.18 5.18 12.11
CA ASP A 22 0.80 5.66 12.15
C ASP A 22 0.47 6.60 10.98
N PHE A 23 1.44 7.38 10.49
CA PHE A 23 1.23 8.30 9.37
C PHE A 23 1.11 7.58 8.03
N SER A 24 2.02 6.63 7.75
CA SER A 24 1.91 5.78 6.56
C SER A 24 0.64 4.94 6.60
N ASP A 25 0.22 4.49 7.79
CA ASP A 25 -1.01 3.70 7.96
C ASP A 25 -2.26 4.50 7.62
N GLU A 26 -2.37 5.73 8.14
CA GLU A 26 -3.50 6.59 7.84
C GLU A 26 -3.60 6.92 6.34
N LYS A 27 -2.44 7.15 5.68
CA LYS A 27 -2.39 7.35 4.23
C LYS A 27 -2.82 6.09 3.47
N MET A 28 -2.36 4.92 3.91
CA MET A 28 -2.73 3.65 3.28
C MET A 28 -4.22 3.32 3.46
N ASP A 29 -4.78 3.56 4.65
CA ASP A 29 -6.21 3.37 4.96
C ASP A 29 -7.08 4.16 3.97
N ARG A 30 -6.80 5.46 3.85
CA ARG A 30 -7.54 6.36 2.95
C ARG A 30 -7.37 5.94 1.50
N PHE A 31 -6.14 5.68 1.08
CA PHE A 31 -5.85 5.25 -0.29
C PHE A 31 -6.56 3.95 -0.65
N PHE A 32 -6.60 2.99 0.27
CA PHE A 32 -7.27 1.71 0.05
C PHE A 32 -8.78 1.87 -0.17
N ILE A 33 -9.43 2.76 0.59
CA ILE A 33 -10.85 3.08 0.40
C ILE A 33 -11.09 3.59 -1.03
N ASP A 34 -10.20 4.46 -1.52
CA ASP A 34 -10.31 5.05 -2.85
C ASP A 34 -10.08 4.01 -3.96
N LEU A 35 -9.12 3.10 -3.76
CA LEU A 35 -8.90 1.96 -4.65
C LEU A 35 -10.16 1.10 -4.80
N GLN A 36 -10.86 0.81 -3.69
CA GLN A 36 -12.10 0.03 -3.72
C GLN A 36 -13.21 0.75 -4.50
N GLN A 37 -13.31 2.06 -4.32
CA GLN A 37 -14.32 2.92 -4.97
C GLN A 37 -13.98 3.20 -6.45
N GLY A 38 -12.75 2.92 -6.88
CA GLY A 38 -12.28 3.25 -8.24
C GLY A 38 -11.87 4.71 -8.42
N GLU A 39 -11.72 5.45 -7.31
CA GLU A 39 -11.31 6.85 -7.26
C GLU A 39 -9.77 6.96 -7.28
N TYR A 40 -9.14 6.37 -8.31
CA TYR A 40 -7.69 6.19 -8.34
C TYR A 40 -6.94 7.53 -8.30
N ARG A 41 -7.43 8.54 -9.03
CA ARG A 41 -6.76 9.84 -9.11
C ARG A 41 -6.78 10.55 -7.77
N GLU A 42 -7.93 10.54 -7.11
CA GLU A 42 -8.16 11.13 -5.80
C GLU A 42 -7.30 10.45 -4.74
N GLY A 43 -7.23 9.11 -4.76
CA GLY A 43 -6.39 8.35 -3.83
C GLY A 43 -4.89 8.60 -4.03
N ILE A 44 -4.42 8.61 -5.28
CA ILE A 44 -3.02 8.93 -5.58
C ILE A 44 -2.70 10.37 -5.17
N THR A 45 -3.60 11.32 -5.42
CA THR A 45 -3.41 12.72 -5.02
C THR A 45 -3.21 12.83 -3.51
N ARG A 46 -4.05 12.17 -2.71
CA ARG A 46 -3.93 12.12 -1.24
C ARG A 46 -2.67 11.43 -0.74
N LEU A 47 -2.16 10.42 -1.44
CA LEU A 47 -0.85 9.83 -1.11
C LEU A 47 0.28 10.84 -1.26
N LEU A 48 0.21 11.67 -2.32
CA LEU A 48 1.21 12.66 -2.68
C LEU A 48 1.09 13.98 -1.93
N GLU A 49 -0.03 14.25 -1.25
CA GLU A 49 -0.16 15.37 -0.32
C GLU A 49 1.02 15.33 0.68
N ASP A 50 1.71 16.45 0.84
CA ASP A 50 2.92 16.61 1.65
C ASP A 50 4.19 15.90 1.13
N SER A 51 4.18 15.35 -0.09
CA SER A 51 5.38 14.81 -0.75
C SER A 51 6.11 15.88 -1.58
N ALA A 52 7.45 15.79 -1.65
CA ALA A 52 8.29 16.72 -2.42
C ALA A 52 8.05 16.70 -3.95
N LEU A 53 7.12 15.89 -4.44
CA LEU A 53 6.79 15.74 -5.87
C LEU A 53 5.97 16.91 -6.44
N GLU A 54 5.47 17.85 -5.63
CA GLU A 54 4.72 19.02 -6.12
C GLU A 54 5.53 19.92 -7.09
N GLU A 55 6.86 19.88 -7.10
CA GLU A 55 7.69 20.87 -7.81
C GLU A 55 7.86 20.69 -9.33
N GLN A 56 7.32 19.63 -9.98
CA GLN A 56 7.50 19.42 -11.43
C GLN A 56 6.21 19.18 -12.23
N VAL A 57 5.45 20.25 -12.47
CA VAL A 57 4.09 20.27 -13.07
C VAL A 57 3.86 19.38 -14.31
N LEU A 58 4.83 19.24 -15.23
CA LEU A 58 4.66 18.39 -16.42
C LEU A 58 4.92 16.89 -16.17
N HIS A 59 5.92 16.56 -15.34
CA HIS A 59 6.22 15.17 -14.99
C HIS A 59 5.17 14.62 -14.02
N VAL A 60 4.66 15.44 -13.10
CA VAL A 60 3.61 15.06 -12.15
C VAL A 60 2.34 14.60 -12.86
N ARG A 61 1.92 15.32 -13.92
CA ARG A 61 0.71 14.94 -14.67
C ARG A 61 0.87 13.62 -15.43
N GLN A 62 2.00 13.39 -16.10
CA GLN A 62 2.25 12.12 -16.80
C GLN A 62 2.37 10.95 -15.82
N THR A 63 3.05 11.16 -14.69
CA THR A 63 3.17 10.17 -13.61
C THR A 63 1.81 9.83 -13.00
N MET A 64 0.96 10.84 -12.79
CA MET A 64 -0.41 10.64 -12.29
C MET A 64 -1.25 9.79 -13.25
N GLU A 65 -1.29 10.10 -14.55
CA GLU A 65 -2.03 9.28 -15.53
C GLU A 65 -1.50 7.84 -15.58
N ASN A 66 -0.19 7.66 -15.51
CA ASN A 66 0.43 6.34 -15.49
C ASN A 66 -0.02 5.53 -14.27
N TRP A 67 -0.01 6.14 -13.08
CA TRP A 67 -0.45 5.47 -11.86
C TRP A 67 -1.95 5.16 -11.87
N VAL A 68 -2.79 6.09 -12.31
CA VAL A 68 -4.24 5.85 -12.47
C VAL A 68 -4.48 4.65 -13.41
N ASN A 69 -3.79 4.62 -14.55
CA ASN A 69 -3.91 3.53 -15.52
C ASN A 69 -3.40 2.20 -14.94
N GLN A 70 -2.32 2.21 -14.16
CA GLN A 70 -1.77 1.01 -13.53
C GLN A 70 -2.77 0.40 -12.54
N PHE A 71 -3.36 1.19 -11.63
CA PHE A 71 -4.34 0.66 -10.67
C PHE A 71 -5.66 0.24 -11.34
N ALA A 72 -6.09 0.94 -12.40
CA ALA A 72 -7.23 0.48 -13.19
C ALA A 72 -6.95 -0.86 -13.88
N GLN A 73 -5.76 -1.03 -14.48
CA GLN A 73 -5.34 -2.28 -15.13
C GLN A 73 -5.18 -3.42 -14.13
N ILE A 74 -4.60 -3.16 -12.95
CA ILE A 74 -4.48 -4.16 -11.88
C ILE A 74 -5.85 -4.68 -11.50
N ARG A 75 -6.84 -3.81 -11.27
CA ARG A 75 -8.21 -4.25 -10.97
C ARG A 75 -8.80 -5.09 -12.09
N SER A 76 -8.57 -4.71 -13.35
CA SER A 76 -9.02 -5.47 -14.51
C SER A 76 -8.36 -6.85 -14.66
N LEU A 77 -7.10 -7.01 -14.21
CA LEU A 77 -6.33 -8.23 -14.36
C LEU A 77 -6.44 -9.16 -13.15
N TYR A 78 -6.42 -8.60 -11.94
CA TYR A 78 -6.31 -9.33 -10.67
C TYR A 78 -7.59 -9.28 -9.83
N GLY A 79 -8.62 -8.58 -10.30
CA GLY A 79 -9.92 -8.47 -9.63
C GLY A 79 -9.96 -7.36 -8.58
N ASP A 80 -11.07 -7.30 -7.85
CA ASP A 80 -11.30 -6.26 -6.85
C ASP A 80 -10.29 -6.29 -5.70
N TYR A 81 -10.05 -5.12 -5.11
CA TYR A 81 -9.21 -4.92 -3.93
C TYR A 81 -9.97 -5.33 -2.66
N LEU A 82 -9.46 -6.34 -1.95
CA LEU A 82 -10.16 -7.02 -0.85
C LEU A 82 -9.67 -6.62 0.55
N GLY A 83 -8.40 -6.26 0.67
CA GLY A 83 -7.78 -5.82 1.92
C GLY A 83 -6.31 -5.49 1.70
N TYR A 84 -5.62 -5.06 2.75
CA TYR A 84 -4.17 -4.90 2.72
C TYR A 84 -3.53 -5.30 4.03
N GLU A 85 -2.26 -5.68 3.97
CA GLU A 85 -1.42 -5.97 5.14
C GLU A 85 -0.13 -5.15 5.08
N LYS A 86 0.31 -4.65 6.23
CA LYS A 86 1.65 -4.06 6.37
C LYS A 86 2.67 -5.19 6.47
N VAL A 87 3.65 -5.20 5.57
CA VAL A 87 4.69 -6.23 5.54
C VAL A 87 5.92 -5.80 6.31
N PHE A 88 6.45 -4.61 6.02
CA PHE A 88 7.65 -4.12 6.68
C PHE A 88 7.71 -2.59 6.71
N VAL A 89 8.46 -2.09 7.67
CA VAL A 89 8.85 -0.68 7.79
C VAL A 89 10.37 -0.63 7.84
N GLN A 90 10.98 0.18 6.96
CA GLN A 90 12.41 0.42 6.94
C GLN A 90 12.68 1.92 7.11
N LYS A 91 13.61 2.26 8.00
CA LYS A 91 14.06 3.65 8.19
C LYS A 91 15.46 3.82 7.63
N LEU A 92 15.61 4.76 6.70
CA LEU A 92 16.88 5.15 6.10
C LEU A 92 17.15 6.62 6.44
N GLY A 93 17.82 6.85 7.58
CA GLY A 93 17.99 8.20 8.12
C GLY A 93 16.65 8.80 8.56
N ASN A 94 16.24 9.90 7.92
CA ASN A 94 14.97 10.58 8.18
C ASN A 94 13.83 10.13 7.25
N ILE A 95 14.09 9.18 6.34
CA ILE A 95 13.10 8.65 5.41
C ILE A 95 12.56 7.33 5.98
N GLU A 96 11.24 7.18 5.97
CA GLU A 96 10.56 5.92 6.32
C GLU A 96 9.93 5.32 5.08
N GLU A 97 10.37 4.12 4.71
CA GLU A 97 9.72 3.31 3.70
C GLU A 97 8.80 2.29 4.40
N THR A 98 7.50 2.35 4.14
CA THR A 98 6.54 1.35 4.59
C THR A 98 5.97 0.59 3.39
N VAL A 99 6.04 -0.73 3.47
CA VAL A 99 5.55 -1.62 2.40
C VAL A 99 4.29 -2.34 2.82
N TYR A 100 3.30 -2.26 1.95
CA TYR A 100 2.01 -2.91 2.07
C TYR A 100 1.82 -3.92 0.95
N LEU A 101 1.15 -5.03 1.25
CA LEU A 101 0.56 -5.92 0.25
C LEU A 101 -0.93 -5.63 0.18
N VAL A 102 -1.43 -5.25 -0.99
CA VAL A 102 -2.85 -5.11 -1.26
C VAL A 102 -3.34 -6.39 -1.91
N HIS A 103 -4.26 -7.08 -1.25
CA HIS A 103 -4.81 -8.34 -1.74
C HIS A 103 -5.91 -8.07 -2.77
N CYS A 104 -5.69 -8.51 -4.00
CA CYS A 104 -6.74 -8.67 -4.99
C CYS A 104 -7.24 -10.13 -5.02
N GLN A 105 -8.30 -10.40 -5.77
CA GLN A 105 -8.87 -11.75 -5.90
C GLN A 105 -7.87 -12.79 -6.40
N THR A 106 -7.03 -12.43 -7.38
CA THR A 106 -6.12 -13.37 -8.04
C THR A 106 -4.68 -13.29 -7.52
N TYR A 107 -4.16 -12.08 -7.28
CA TYR A 107 -2.76 -11.86 -6.93
C TYR A 107 -2.58 -10.59 -6.08
N PRO A 108 -1.78 -10.61 -5.00
CA PRO A 108 -1.51 -9.41 -4.23
C PRO A 108 -0.52 -8.47 -4.95
N ILE A 109 -0.73 -7.16 -4.84
CA ILE A 109 0.23 -6.16 -5.34
C ILE A 109 1.00 -5.54 -4.18
N GLN A 110 2.22 -5.08 -4.45
CA GLN A 110 3.02 -4.35 -3.48
C GLN A 110 2.83 -2.85 -3.68
N VAL A 111 2.54 -2.13 -2.58
CA VAL A 111 2.51 -0.67 -2.52
C VAL A 111 3.58 -0.21 -1.54
N VAL A 112 4.39 0.75 -1.94
CA VAL A 112 5.50 1.30 -1.16
C VAL A 112 5.23 2.77 -0.92
N LEU A 113 5.16 3.18 0.34
CA LEU A 113 5.07 4.58 0.77
C LEU A 113 6.41 5.01 1.36
N THR A 114 6.86 6.22 1.02
CA THR A 114 8.18 6.76 1.40
C THR A 114 8.06 8.20 1.87
#